data_AF-A0A5J5SUC4-F1
#
_entry.id   AF-A0A5J5SUC4-F1
#
_cell.length_a   1.000
_cell.length_b   1.000
_cell.length_c   1.000
_cell.angle_alpha   90.00
_cell.angle_beta   90.00
_cell.angle_gamma   90.00
#
_symmetry.space_group_name_H-M   'P 1'
#
loop_
_entity.id
_entity.type
_entity.pdbx_description
1 polymer ?
#
loop_
_entity_poly.entity_id
_entity_poly.type
_entity_poly.pdbx_seq_one_letter_code
_entity_poly.pdbx_strand_id
1 'polypeptide(L)'
;MSYRFEFALGNQSDGKSSLLEALLGFRFNVREIEMGTRQPLILQMVHCCSALEPRCRFQEEDSKEYGSPVVSASTIADVIKSRTEALLKKTKTSVSPKPIVMRAEFAHYPNLTIIDTPGFDLKVACWLI
;
A
#
# COMPACT_ATOMS: atom_id res chain seq x y z
N MET A 1 -11.43 -18.87 -11.35
CA MET A 1 -11.28 -17.39 -11.29
C MET A 1 -9.81 -17.08 -11.47
N SER A 2 -9.45 -16.40 -12.56
CA SER A 2 -8.06 -16.08 -12.87
C SER A 2 -7.65 -14.84 -12.08
N TYR A 3 -6.80 -14.99 -11.07
CA TYR A 3 -6.21 -13.84 -10.37
C TYR A 3 -5.05 -13.32 -11.22
N ARG A 4 -5.19 -12.12 -11.79
CA ARG A 4 -4.08 -11.42 -12.45
C ARG A 4 -3.35 -10.60 -11.38
N PHE A 5 -2.07 -10.90 -11.19
CA PHE A 5 -1.18 -10.13 -10.31
C PHE A 5 -0.40 -9.17 -11.19
N GLU A 6 -0.50 -7.86 -10.93
CA GLU A 6 0.34 -6.86 -11.58
C GLU A 6 1.26 -6.25 -10.52
N PHE A 7 2.57 -6.46 -10.71
CA PHE A 7 3.59 -5.95 -9.81
C PHE A 7 4.08 -4.60 -10.33
N ALA A 8 4.02 -3.56 -9.51
CA ALA A 8 4.72 -2.31 -9.77
C ALA A 8 6.11 -2.39 -9.15
N LEU A 9 7.09 -2.90 -9.91
CA LEU A 9 8.51 -2.91 -9.51
C LEU A 9 9.24 -1.72 -10.14
N GLY A 10 10.12 -1.07 -9.37
CA GLY A 10 10.93 0.07 -9.85
C GLY A 10 11.85 0.61 -8.75
N ASN A 11 12.80 1.45 -9.11
CA ASN A 11 13.75 2.09 -8.20
C ASN A 11 13.09 3.08 -7.23
N GLN A 12 13.72 3.39 -6.11
CA GLN A 12 13.30 4.52 -5.27
C GLN A 12 13.17 5.77 -6.15
N SER A 13 12.02 6.46 -6.08
CA SER A 13 11.61 7.64 -6.88
C SER A 13 10.93 7.45 -8.25
N ASP A 14 10.72 6.22 -8.73
CA ASP A 14 10.09 5.95 -10.04
C ASP A 14 8.56 6.25 -10.14
N GLY A 15 7.96 6.91 -9.15
CA GLY A 15 6.54 7.28 -9.21
C GLY A 15 5.54 6.11 -9.06
N LYS A 16 5.97 4.93 -8.59
CA LYS A 16 5.09 3.78 -8.29
C LYS A 16 3.89 4.14 -7.44
N SER A 17 4.12 4.86 -6.34
CA SER A 17 3.05 5.32 -5.46
C SER A 17 2.15 6.35 -6.18
N SER A 18 2.69 7.16 -7.09
CA SER A 18 1.88 8.10 -7.89
C SER A 18 0.98 7.40 -8.91
N LEU A 19 1.40 6.25 -9.48
CA LEU A 19 0.53 5.41 -10.30
C LEU A 19 -0.61 4.82 -9.46
N LEU A 20 -0.31 4.35 -8.25
CA LEU A 20 -1.32 3.87 -7.31
C LEU A 20 -2.30 4.96 -6.89
N GLU A 21 -1.82 6.17 -6.62
CA GLU A 21 -2.66 7.32 -6.28
C GLU A 21 -3.60 7.70 -7.43
N ALA A 22 -3.11 7.63 -8.68
CA ALA A 22 -3.92 7.87 -9.87
C ALA A 22 -5.01 6.79 -10.06
N LEU A 23 -4.69 5.53 -9.76
CA LEU A 23 -5.65 4.42 -9.85
C LEU A 23 -6.71 4.44 -8.74
N LEU A 24 -6.32 4.83 -7.54
CA LEU A 24 -7.20 4.92 -6.37
C LEU A 24 -8.00 6.21 -6.31
N GLY A 25 -7.58 7.25 -7.04
CA GLY A 25 -8.20 8.58 -7.00
C GLY A 25 -7.91 9.37 -5.72
N PHE A 26 -6.95 8.93 -4.90
CA PHE A 26 -6.54 9.65 -3.70
C PHE A 26 -5.06 9.49 -3.36
N ARG A 27 -4.51 10.48 -2.65
CA ARG A 27 -3.11 10.50 -2.22
C ARG A 27 -2.93 9.80 -0.89
N PHE A 28 -1.98 8.86 -0.82
CA PHE A 28 -1.62 8.17 0.41
C PHE A 28 -0.12 8.25 0.72
N ASN A 29 0.69 8.73 -0.22
CA ASN A 29 2.13 8.89 0.01
C ASN A 29 2.43 10.28 0.58
N VAL A 30 2.69 10.33 1.89
CA VAL A 30 3.16 11.55 2.56
C VAL A 30 4.63 11.75 2.17
N ARG A 31 4.90 12.72 1.29
CA ARG A 31 6.24 13.07 0.79
C ARG A 31 7.15 13.74 1.84
N GLU A 32 7.06 13.33 3.10
CA GLU A 32 7.89 13.89 4.17
C GLU A 32 8.97 12.88 4.56
N ILE A 33 10.22 13.24 4.26
CA ILE A 33 11.49 12.73 4.81
C ILE A 33 12.09 11.50 4.11
N GLU A 34 13.07 11.77 3.23
CA GLU A 34 14.26 11.02 2.75
C GLU A 34 14.17 9.52 2.36
N MET A 35 13.19 8.77 2.85
CA MET A 35 12.99 7.33 2.64
C MET A 35 11.50 7.16 2.36
N GLY A 36 11.13 6.81 1.12
CA GLY A 36 9.75 6.69 0.63
C GLY A 36 8.94 5.59 1.32
N THR A 37 8.43 4.60 0.59
CA THR A 37 7.73 3.46 1.18
C THR A 37 8.69 2.72 2.14
N ARG A 38 8.36 2.55 3.42
CA ARG A 38 9.20 1.86 4.44
C ARG A 38 8.65 0.49 4.86
N GLN A 39 7.42 0.23 4.46
CA GLN A 39 6.68 -1.01 4.68
C GLN A 39 5.86 -1.30 3.41
N PRO A 40 5.87 -2.54 2.87
CA PRO A 40 5.09 -2.86 1.68
C PRO A 40 3.58 -2.60 1.89
N LEU A 41 2.92 -2.06 0.87
CA LEU A 41 1.46 -1.91 0.81
C LEU A 41 0.90 -2.83 -0.27
N ILE A 42 0.07 -3.79 0.12
CA ILE A 42 -0.66 -4.67 -0.80
C ILE A 42 -2.08 -4.12 -0.93
N LEU A 43 -2.41 -3.59 -2.10
CA LEU A 43 -3.74 -3.13 -2.47
C LEU A 43 -4.45 -4.21 -3.28
N GLN A 44 -5.55 -4.74 -2.74
CA GLN A 44 -6.46 -5.63 -3.43
C GLN A 44 -7.68 -4.87 -3.93
N MET A 45 -7.73 -4.58 -5.23
CA MET A 45 -8.91 -4.04 -5.89
C MET A 45 -9.87 -5.20 -6.21
N VAL A 46 -11.11 -5.08 -5.76
CA VAL A 46 -12.13 -6.12 -5.93
C VAL A 46 -13.38 -5.50 -6.54
N HIS A 47 -13.80 -6.09 -7.66
CA HIS A 47 -15.08 -5.77 -8.27
C HIS A 47 -16.22 -6.21 -7.35
N CYS A 48 -17.07 -5.28 -6.93
CA CYS A 48 -18.21 -5.57 -6.07
C CYS A 48 -19.46 -4.81 -6.54
N CYS A 49 -20.41 -5.51 -7.16
CA CYS A 49 -21.60 -4.89 -7.75
C CYS A 49 -22.49 -4.15 -6.73
N SER A 50 -22.41 -4.49 -5.44
CA SER A 50 -23.17 -3.84 -4.36
C SER A 50 -22.46 -2.63 -3.75
N ALA A 51 -21.20 -2.37 -4.14
CA ALA A 51 -20.44 -1.20 -3.73
C ALA A 51 -20.58 -0.08 -4.76
N LEU A 52 -21.65 0.71 -4.61
CA LEU A 52 -21.90 1.90 -5.43
C LEU A 52 -20.92 3.05 -5.15
N GLU A 53 -20.18 2.97 -4.05
CA GLU A 53 -19.12 3.89 -3.66
C GLU A 53 -17.89 3.07 -3.24
N PRO A 54 -16.65 3.58 -3.42
CA PRO A 54 -15.44 2.88 -2.99
C PRO A 54 -15.44 2.60 -1.49
N ARG A 55 -15.19 1.34 -1.12
CA ARG A 55 -15.04 0.90 0.27
C ARG A 55 -13.64 0.35 0.48
N CYS A 56 -12.85 1.04 1.30
CA CYS A 56 -11.51 0.56 1.65
C CYS A 56 -11.54 -0.12 3.02
N ARG A 57 -10.89 -1.26 3.18
CA ARG A 57 -10.72 -1.95 4.47
C ARG A 57 -9.29 -2.41 4.63
N PHE A 58 -8.75 -2.25 5.84
CA PHE A 58 -7.46 -2.83 6.17
C PHE A 58 -7.63 -4.23 6.75
N GLN A 59 -6.73 -5.13 6.40
CA GLN A 59 -6.61 -6.42 7.07
C GLN A 59 -6.07 -6.19 8.48
N GLU A 60 -6.59 -6.92 9.46
CA GLU A 60 -6.06 -6.88 10.83
C GLU A 60 -4.66 -7.49 10.90
N GLU A 61 -3.78 -6.95 11.75
CA GLU A 61 -2.33 -7.29 11.71
C GLU A 61 -1.99 -8.76 12.00
N ASP A 62 -2.87 -9.45 12.73
CA ASP A 62 -2.70 -10.82 13.22
C ASP A 62 -3.90 -11.72 12.81
N SER A 63 -4.73 -11.28 11.86
CA SER A 63 -5.89 -12.03 11.37
C SER A 63 -6.04 -11.91 9.86
N LYS A 64 -6.78 -12.84 9.25
CA LYS A 64 -7.17 -12.75 7.84
C LYS A 64 -8.37 -11.84 7.62
N GLU A 65 -8.99 -11.38 8.69
CA GLU A 65 -10.20 -10.56 8.67
C GLU A 65 -9.91 -9.11 8.29
N TYR A 66 -10.92 -8.47 7.69
CA TYR A 66 -10.89 -7.06 7.33
C TYR A 66 -11.69 -6.27 8.36
N GLY A 67 -11.12 -5.16 8.82
CA GLY A 67 -11.77 -4.25 9.74
C GLY A 67 -12.92 -3.45 9.12
N SER A 68 -13.37 -2.43 9.83
CA SER A 68 -14.43 -1.53 9.37
C SER A 68 -14.03 -0.77 8.09
N PRO A 69 -15.01 -0.43 7.22
CA PRO A 69 -14.74 0.35 6.02
C PRO A 69 -14.28 1.77 6.38
N VAL A 70 -13.23 2.21 5.70
CA VAL A 70 -12.67 3.56 5.71
C VAL A 70 -13.09 4.25 4.41
N VAL A 71 -13.60 5.47 4.55
CA VAL A 71 -14.22 6.21 3.44
C VAL A 71 -13.36 7.37 2.95
N SER A 72 -12.58 8.00 3.83
CA SER A 72 -11.79 9.18 3.47
C SER A 72 -10.33 8.84 3.13
N ALA A 73 -9.82 9.52 2.11
CA ALA A 73 -8.42 9.46 1.70
C ALA A 73 -7.44 9.78 2.84
N SER A 74 -7.77 10.80 3.65
CA SER A 74 -6.93 11.22 4.79
C SER A 74 -6.83 10.12 5.83
N THR A 75 -7.94 9.48 6.19
CA THR A 75 -7.92 8.39 7.18
C THR A 75 -7.16 7.17 6.65
N ILE A 76 -7.21 6.88 5.35
CA ILE A 76 -6.40 5.80 4.76
C ILE A 76 -4.90 6.12 4.91
N ALA A 77 -4.48 7.35 4.58
CA ALA A 77 -3.09 7.79 4.75
C ALA A 77 -2.64 7.73 6.22
N ASP A 78 -3.49 8.20 7.14
CA ASP A 78 -3.21 8.20 8.58
C ASP A 78 -3.05 6.78 9.13
N VAL A 79 -3.90 5.83 8.69
CA VAL A 79 -3.80 4.43 9.10
C VAL A 79 -2.50 3.79 8.58
N ILE A 80 -2.14 4.03 7.32
CA ILE A 80 -0.89 3.52 6.74
C ILE A 80 0.31 4.06 7.53
N LYS A 81 0.34 5.38 7.78
CA LYS A 81 1.39 6.04 8.55
C LYS A 81 1.49 5.48 9.98
N SER A 82 0.36 5.42 10.69
CA SER A 82 0.30 4.96 12.07
C SER A 82 0.75 3.50 12.22
N ARG A 83 0.30 2.59 11.35
CA ARG A 83 0.73 1.19 11.36
C ARG A 83 2.22 1.04 11.07
N THR A 84 2.73 1.82 10.10
CA THR A 84 4.16 1.84 9.77
C THR A 84 4.99 2.30 10.98
N GLU A 85 4.65 3.43 11.58
CA GLU A 85 5.37 3.97 12.73
C GLU A 85 5.30 3.04 13.95
N ALA A 86 4.14 2.46 14.24
CA ALA A 86 3.96 1.51 15.33
C ALA A 86 4.82 0.26 15.16
N LEU A 87 4.85 -0.30 13.94
CA LEU A 87 5.65 -1.49 13.64
C LEU A 87 7.15 -1.19 13.75
N LEU A 88 7.63 -0.12 13.12
CA LEU A 88 9.05 0.25 13.12
C LEU A 88 9.54 0.58 14.54
N LYS A 89 8.70 1.22 15.36
CA LYS A 89 9.01 1.46 16.78
C LYS A 89 9.12 0.17 17.58
N LYS A 90 8.26 -0.82 17.30
CA LYS A 90 8.25 -2.14 17.95
C LYS A 90 9.47 -2.98 17.56
N THR A 91 9.84 -2.99 16.28
CA THR A 91 10.96 -3.79 15.75
C THR A 91 12.31 -3.11 15.86
N LYS A 92 12.35 -1.80 16.13
CA LYS A 92 13.57 -0.96 16.11
C LYS A 92 14.30 -1.01 14.76
N THR A 93 13.55 -1.15 13.66
CA THR A 93 14.10 -1.16 12.29
C THR A 93 13.68 0.11 11.54
N SER A 94 14.42 0.46 10.48
CA SER A 94 14.09 1.57 9.59
C SER A 94 13.11 1.18 8.47
N VAL A 95 13.07 -0.10 8.12
CA VAL A 95 12.17 -0.72 7.14
C VAL A 95 11.66 -2.06 7.67
N SER A 96 10.52 -2.54 7.16
CA SER A 96 9.95 -3.84 7.52
C SER A 96 9.40 -4.57 6.30
N PRO A 97 9.63 -5.89 6.16
CA PRO A 97 9.04 -6.70 5.09
C PRO A 97 7.57 -7.09 5.36
N LYS A 98 7.04 -6.88 6.59
CA LYS A 98 5.65 -7.22 6.92
C LYS A 98 4.70 -6.28 6.17
N PRO A 99 3.84 -6.75 5.25
CA PRO A 99 3.00 -5.86 4.45
C PRO A 99 1.81 -5.31 5.24
N ILE A 100 1.36 -4.10 4.88
CA ILE A 100 0.01 -3.63 5.16
C ILE A 100 -0.88 -4.09 4.01
N VAL A 101 -1.95 -4.82 4.30
CA VAL A 101 -2.91 -5.26 3.28
C VAL A 101 -4.17 -4.41 3.36
N MET A 102 -4.54 -3.80 2.24
CA MET A 102 -5.77 -3.03 2.08
C MET A 102 -6.60 -3.63 0.94
N ARG A 103 -7.91 -3.76 1.15
CA ARG A 103 -8.86 -4.13 0.11
C ARG A 103 -9.73 -2.94 -0.24
N ALA A 104 -9.83 -2.63 -1.52
CA ALA A 104 -10.71 -1.61 -2.07
C ALA A 104 -11.79 -2.27 -2.92
N GLU A 105 -13.04 -2.14 -2.51
CA GLU A 105 -14.20 -2.72 -3.18
C GLU A 105 -14.99 -1.62 -3.89
N PHE A 106 -15.29 -1.81 -5.18
CA PHE A 106 -16.12 -0.88 -5.94
C PHE A 106 -16.72 -1.57 -7.16
N ALA A 107 -17.90 -1.13 -7.60
CA ALA A 107 -18.57 -1.67 -8.78
C ALA A 107 -17.79 -1.43 -10.08
N HIS A 108 -16.90 -0.43 -10.13
CA HIS A 108 -16.11 -0.14 -11.33
C HIS A 108 -14.64 -0.56 -11.24
N TYR A 109 -14.22 -1.16 -10.12
CA TYR A 109 -12.84 -1.65 -10.00
C TYR A 109 -12.65 -3.00 -10.72
N PRO A 110 -11.48 -3.21 -11.35
CA PRO A 110 -11.08 -4.53 -11.81
C PRO A 110 -10.66 -5.40 -10.61
N ASN A 111 -10.69 -6.72 -10.80
CA ASN A 111 -10.09 -7.66 -9.85
C ASN A 111 -8.57 -7.68 -10.04
N LEU A 112 -7.87 -6.87 -9.27
CA LEU A 112 -6.42 -6.66 -9.39
C LEU A 112 -5.75 -6.61 -8.00
N THR A 113 -4.53 -7.13 -7.90
CA THR A 113 -3.68 -6.88 -6.72
C THR A 113 -2.46 -6.09 -7.15
N ILE A 114 -2.22 -4.96 -6.48
CA ILE A 114 -1.05 -4.11 -6.67
C ILE A 114 -0.22 -4.14 -5.38
N ILE A 115 1.10 -4.21 -5.52
CA ILE A 115 2.03 -4.24 -4.40
C ILE A 115 2.97 -3.04 -4.55
N ASP A 116 2.90 -2.08 -3.63
CA ASP A 116 3.91 -1.05 -3.46
C ASP A 116 4.96 -1.56 -2.48
N THR A 117 6.22 -1.58 -2.89
CA THR A 117 7.32 -2.01 -2.03
C THR A 117 8.19 -0.81 -1.67
N PRO A 118 8.90 -0.87 -0.52
CA PRO A 118 10.00 0.03 -0.26
C PRO A 118 10.92 0.17 -1.46
N GLY A 119 11.23 1.40 -1.83
CA GLY A 119 12.21 1.66 -2.87
C GLY A 119 13.58 1.18 -2.41
N PHE A 120 14.24 0.36 -3.21
CA PHE A 120 15.66 0.09 -3.00
C PHE A 120 16.47 1.28 -3.54
N ASP A 121 17.38 1.83 -2.73
CA ASP A 121 18.39 2.76 -3.21
C ASP A 121 19.56 1.97 -3.81
N LEU A 122 19.50 1.73 -5.13
CA LEU A 122 20.55 1.03 -5.89
C LEU A 122 21.90 1.75 -5.85
N LYS A 123 21.99 3.00 -5.37
CA LYS A 123 23.28 3.67 -5.17
C LYS A 123 24.12 3.02 -4.07
N VAL A 124 23.51 2.32 -3.11
CA VAL A 124 24.24 1.65 -2.03
C VAL A 124 24.79 0.29 -2.48
N ALA A 125 24.18 -0.36 -3.48
CA ALA A 125 24.65 -1.64 -4.01
C ALA A 125 25.91 -1.52 -4.89
N CYS A 126 26.22 -0.32 -5.41
CA CYS A 126 27.39 -0.08 -6.25
C CYS A 126 28.71 0.07 -5.45
N TRP A 127 28.67 0.01 -4.12
CA TRP A 127 29.88 -0.03 -3.27
C TRP A 127 30.32 -1.46 -2.91
N LEU A 128 29.64 -2.49 -3.45
CA LEU A 128 29.93 -3.91 -3.22
C LEU A 128 30.30 -4.67 -4.50
N ILE A 129 30.73 -3.97 -5.55
CA ILE A 129 31.35 -4.58 -6.74
C ILE A 129 32.72 -3.94 -6.96
#